data_AF-A0A1T5HW39-F1
#
_entry.id   AF-A0A1T5HW39-F1
#
_cell.length_a   1.000
_cell.length_b   1.000
_cell.length_c   1.000
_cell.angle_alpha   90.00
_cell.angle_beta   90.00
_cell.angle_gamma   90.00
#
_symmetry.space_group_name_H-M   'P 1'
#
loop_
_entity.id
_entity.type
_entity.pdbx_description
1 polymer ?
#
loop_
_entity_poly.entity_id
_entity_poly.type
_entity_poly.pdbx_seq_one_letter_code
_entity_poly.pdbx_strand_id
1 'polypeptide(L)'
;MKDKIVKLGFIAAAMMNIGGVLIFSRLFTNSVINDFDPVVMSNFGLLMIVIWGLAYLGAASITSNLKWLAGAFVIEKLVYVISWICWFKGHDLSAVYDQDLFAGIFYSIYGANDFVFMIFFLWVFLAQTKVLKPIA
;
A
#
# COMPACT_ATOMS: atom_id res chain seq x y z
N MET A 1 -5.46 22.47 9.00
CA MET A 1 -6.40 21.33 8.82
C MET A 1 -5.96 20.38 7.71
N LYS A 2 -5.69 20.86 6.49
CA LYS A 2 -5.17 20.03 5.39
C LYS A 2 -3.90 19.27 5.76
N ASP A 3 -2.94 19.92 6.40
CA ASP A 3 -1.67 19.27 6.80
C ASP A 3 -1.86 18.17 7.84
N LYS A 4 -2.82 18.35 8.77
CA LYS A 4 -3.18 17.33 9.75
C LYS A 4 -3.82 16.11 9.08
N ILE A 5 -4.69 16.32 8.08
CA ILE A 5 -5.31 15.24 7.31
C ILE A 5 -4.25 14.49 6.50
N VAL A 6 -3.33 15.21 5.84
CA VAL A 6 -2.23 14.60 5.09
C VAL A 6 -1.35 13.76 6.01
N LYS A 7 -0.91 14.32 7.15
CA LYS A 7 -0.11 13.58 8.14
C LYS A 7 -0.81 12.32 8.63
N LEU A 8 -2.08 12.43 9.03
CA LEU A 8 -2.85 11.27 9.51
C LEU A 8 -3.07 10.23 8.42
N GLY A 9 -3.28 10.64 7.17
CA GLY A 9 -3.41 9.71 6.04
C GLY A 9 -2.12 8.95 5.75
N PHE A 10 -0.96 9.61 5.83
CA PHE A 10 0.35 8.93 5.74
C PHE A 10 0.58 7.95 6.89
N ILE A 11 0.23 8.32 8.12
CA ILE A 11 0.31 7.41 9.27
C ILE A 11 -0.63 6.21 9.08
N ALA A 12 -1.86 6.43 8.60
CA ALA A 12 -2.80 5.35 8.32
C ALA A 12 -2.24 4.40 7.24
N ALA A 13 -1.68 4.93 6.15
CA ALA A 13 -1.04 4.14 5.10
C ALA A 13 0.11 3.29 5.65
N ALA A 14 0.96 3.89 6.50
CA ALA A 14 2.04 3.19 7.17
C ALA A 14 1.53 2.03 8.03
N MET A 15 0.51 2.28 8.86
CA MET A 15 -0.07 1.27 9.74
C MET A 15 -0.72 0.12 8.97
N MET A 16 -1.39 0.40 7.86
CA MET A 16 -2.00 -0.65 7.03
C MET A 16 -0.94 -1.50 6.32
N ASN A 17 0.12 -0.90 5.79
CA ASN A 17 1.22 -1.63 5.18
C ASN A 17 1.99 -2.48 6.19
N ILE A 18 2.36 -1.91 7.35
CA ILE A 18 3.16 -2.61 8.36
C ILE A 18 2.29 -3.61 9.12
N GLY A 19 1.24 -3.11 9.78
CA GLY A 19 0.36 -3.91 10.62
C GLY A 19 -0.41 -4.96 9.82
N GLY A 20 -0.98 -4.57 8.67
CA GLY A 20 -1.71 -5.50 7.81
C GLY A 20 -0.83 -6.68 7.37
N VAL A 21 0.35 -6.40 6.82
CA VAL A 21 1.27 -7.47 6.40
C VAL A 21 1.70 -8.32 7.58
N LEU A 22 2.17 -7.72 8.67
CA LEU A 22 2.68 -8.49 9.81
C LEU A 22 1.61 -9.37 10.47
N ILE A 23 0.37 -8.89 10.55
CA ILE A 23 -0.74 -9.66 11.12
C ILE A 23 -1.14 -10.80 10.18
N PHE A 24 -1.45 -10.51 8.91
CA PHE A 24 -1.98 -11.52 8.00
C PHE A 24 -0.93 -12.54 7.52
N SER A 25 0.33 -12.12 7.38
CA SER A 25 1.44 -13.04 7.10
C SER A 25 1.96 -13.79 8.32
N ARG A 26 1.41 -13.53 9.52
CA ARG A 26 1.90 -14.06 10.80
C ARG A 26 3.41 -13.84 10.96
N LEU A 27 3.86 -12.60 10.77
CA LEU A 27 5.28 -12.23 10.77
C LEU A 27 6.09 -12.99 9.69
N PHE A 28 5.57 -13.06 8.46
CA PHE A 28 6.19 -13.72 7.30
C PHE A 28 6.30 -15.25 7.38
N THR A 29 5.60 -15.90 8.32
CA THR A 29 5.62 -17.37 8.45
C THR A 29 4.45 -18.05 7.75
N ASN A 30 3.49 -17.31 7.21
CA ASN A 30 2.35 -17.85 6.47
C ASN A 30 2.75 -18.15 5.02
N SER A 31 3.14 -19.40 4.75
CA SER A 31 3.56 -19.82 3.40
C SER A 31 2.42 -19.76 2.38
N VAL A 32 1.16 -19.93 2.80
CA VAL A 32 -0.01 -19.93 1.90
C VAL A 32 -0.08 -18.62 1.11
N ILE A 33 0.27 -17.48 1.73
CA ILE A 33 0.33 -16.20 1.03
C ILE A 33 1.35 -16.25 -0.12
N ASN A 34 2.54 -16.82 0.13
CA ASN A 34 3.59 -16.94 -0.87
C ASN A 34 3.24 -17.98 -1.93
N ASP A 35 2.60 -19.09 -1.56
CA ASP A 35 2.28 -20.19 -2.46
C ASP A 35 1.28 -19.76 -3.55
N PHE A 36 0.34 -18.86 -3.20
CA PHE A 36 -0.65 -18.32 -4.14
C PHE A 36 -0.17 -17.11 -4.97
N ASP A 37 0.89 -16.42 -4.57
CA ASP A 37 1.55 -15.40 -5.38
C ASP A 37 3.05 -15.31 -5.02
N PRO A 38 3.88 -16.21 -5.58
CA PRO A 38 5.27 -16.35 -5.18
C PRO A 38 6.17 -15.22 -5.70
N VAL A 39 5.64 -14.33 -6.53
CA VAL A 39 6.40 -13.21 -7.09
C VAL A 39 6.12 -11.96 -6.26
N VAL A 40 4.87 -11.48 -6.28
CA VAL A 40 4.49 -10.21 -5.65
C VAL A 40 4.38 -10.37 -4.15
N MET A 41 3.81 -11.49 -3.69
CA MET A 41 3.62 -11.77 -2.26
C MET A 41 4.65 -12.77 -1.73
N SER A 42 5.85 -12.82 -2.31
CA SER A 42 7.02 -13.47 -1.70
C SER A 42 7.39 -12.81 -0.37
N ASN A 43 8.17 -13.48 0.47
CA ASN A 43 8.69 -12.85 1.70
C ASN A 43 9.50 -11.58 1.43
N PHE A 44 10.19 -11.51 0.29
CA PHE A 44 10.83 -10.27 -0.16
C PHE A 44 9.79 -9.18 -0.48
N GLY A 45 8.75 -9.52 -1.24
CA GLY A 45 7.65 -8.61 -1.56
C GLY A 45 6.93 -8.10 -0.31
N LEU A 46 6.57 -8.99 0.61
CA LEU A 46 5.95 -8.64 1.88
C LEU A 46 6.86 -7.73 2.72
N LEU A 47 8.16 -7.99 2.79
CA LEU A 47 9.13 -7.11 3.44
C LEU A 47 9.17 -5.73 2.77
N MET A 48 9.11 -5.67 1.44
CA MET A 48 9.06 -4.41 0.70
C MET A 48 7.79 -3.61 1.01
N ILE A 49 6.63 -4.25 1.19
CA ILE A 49 5.40 -3.57 1.63
C ILE A 49 5.62 -2.92 3.01
N VAL A 50 6.29 -3.60 3.94
CA VAL A 50 6.66 -3.04 5.25
C VAL A 50 7.63 -1.85 5.10
N ILE A 51 8.64 -1.96 4.24
CA ILE A 51 9.58 -0.87 3.95
C ILE A 51 8.86 0.35 3.37
N TRP A 52 7.91 0.17 2.46
CA TRP A 52 7.05 1.25 1.97
C TRP A 52 6.19 1.86 3.07
N GLY A 53 5.70 1.03 4.00
CA GLY A 53 5.03 1.51 5.21
C GLY A 53 5.92 2.45 6.05
N LEU A 54 7.20 2.11 6.21
CA LEU A 54 8.17 2.99 6.86
C LEU A 54 8.42 4.28 6.06
N ALA A 55 8.44 4.21 4.72
CA ALA A 55 8.55 5.38 3.87
C ALA A 55 7.33 6.32 4.04
N TYR A 56 6.11 5.78 4.17
CA TYR A 56 4.91 6.57 4.47
C TYR A 56 4.99 7.22 5.85
N LEU A 57 5.47 6.49 6.85
CA LEU A 57 5.64 7.04 8.19
C LEU A 57 6.69 8.16 8.21
N GLY A 58 7.80 7.98 7.50
CA GLY A 58 8.80 9.01 7.28
C GLY A 58 8.21 10.25 6.60
N ALA A 59 7.43 10.06 5.53
CA ALA A 59 6.75 11.14 4.83
C ALA A 59 5.77 11.92 5.74
N ALA A 60 5.15 11.25 6.71
CA ALA A 60 4.27 11.90 7.71
C ALA A 60 4.99 12.92 8.61
N SER A 61 6.32 12.84 8.73
CA SER A 61 7.14 13.77 9.51
C SER A 61 7.59 15.01 8.72
N ILE A 62 7.47 14.97 7.40
CA ILE A 62 7.91 16.05 6.51
C ILE A 62 6.87 17.18 6.52
N THR A 63 7.33 18.39 6.78
CA THR A 63 6.50 19.62 6.79
C THR A 63 6.62 20.43 5.50
N SER A 64 7.59 20.09 4.63
CA SER A 64 7.79 20.70 3.31
C SER A 64 6.91 20.05 2.23
N ASN A 65 7.06 20.51 0.99
CA ASN A 65 6.34 19.95 -0.16
C ASN A 65 6.64 18.45 -0.34
N LEU A 66 5.58 17.65 -0.46
CA LEU A 66 5.55 16.20 -0.61
C LEU A 66 5.05 15.77 -2.00
N LYS A 67 4.80 16.70 -2.93
CA LYS A 67 4.15 16.43 -4.22
C LYS A 67 4.75 15.22 -4.90
N TRP A 68 6.04 15.27 -5.26
CA TRP A 68 6.66 14.20 -6.04
C TRP A 68 6.80 12.89 -5.28
N LEU A 69 6.95 12.95 -3.95
CA LEU A 69 6.95 11.75 -3.12
C LEU A 69 5.58 11.06 -3.13
N ALA A 70 4.49 11.84 -2.99
CA ALA A 70 3.13 11.33 -3.15
C ALA A 70 2.90 10.77 -4.57
N GLY A 71 3.47 11.40 -5.60
CA GLY A 71 3.42 10.89 -6.98
C GLY A 71 4.07 9.51 -7.14
N ALA A 72 5.24 9.29 -6.53
CA ALA A 72 5.89 7.98 -6.50
C ALA A 72 5.02 6.93 -5.80
N PHE A 73 4.38 7.32 -4.69
CA PHE A 73 3.49 6.43 -3.94
C PHE A 73 2.19 6.09 -4.70
N VAL A 74 1.68 6.98 -5.56
CA VAL A 74 0.57 6.65 -6.47
C VAL A 74 0.96 5.50 -7.39
N ILE A 75 2.16 5.58 -7.99
CA ILE A 75 2.64 4.54 -8.92
C ILE A 75 2.85 3.23 -8.17
N GLU A 76 3.47 3.27 -6.98
CA GLU A 76 3.62 2.09 -6.12
C GLU A 76 2.27 1.42 -5.85
N LYS A 77 1.25 2.19 -5.41
CA LYS A 77 -0.06 1.61 -5.10
C LYS A 77 -0.77 1.09 -6.33
N LEU A 78 -0.64 1.78 -7.46
CA LEU A 78 -1.21 1.32 -8.73
C LEU A 78 -0.64 -0.03 -9.15
N VAL A 79 0.67 -0.25 -8.98
CA VAL A 79 1.29 -1.54 -9.29
C VAL A 79 0.67 -2.67 -8.46
N TYR A 80 0.47 -2.48 -7.15
CA TYR A 80 -0.19 -3.49 -6.31
C TYR A 80 -1.67 -3.71 -6.67
N VAL A 81 -2.41 -2.64 -6.99
CA VAL A 81 -3.81 -2.75 -7.45
C VAL A 81 -3.92 -3.55 -8.75
N ILE A 82 -3.03 -3.29 -9.71
CA ILE A 82 -3.01 -4.04 -10.98
C ILE A 82 -2.65 -5.50 -10.73
N SER A 83 -1.60 -5.77 -9.93
CA SER A 83 -1.22 -7.13 -9.57
C SER A 83 -2.37 -7.89 -8.92
N TRP A 84 -3.11 -7.26 -8.03
CA TRP A 84 -4.29 -7.83 -7.38
C TRP A 84 -5.44 -8.16 -8.34
N ILE A 85 -5.77 -7.23 -9.23
CA ILE A 85 -6.80 -7.47 -10.27
C ILE A 85 -6.36 -8.61 -11.20
N CYS A 86 -5.09 -8.64 -11.58
CA CYS A 86 -4.53 -9.71 -12.41
C CYS A 86 -4.55 -11.06 -11.68
N TRP A 87 -4.25 -11.08 -10.38
CA TRP A 87 -4.30 -12.27 -9.56
C TRP A 87 -5.70 -12.90 -9.58
N PHE A 88 -6.76 -12.10 -9.40
CA PHE A 88 -8.16 -12.54 -9.48
C PHE A 88 -8.61 -13.10 -10.83
N LYS A 89 -7.92 -12.77 -11.93
CA LYS A 89 -8.23 -13.35 -13.24
C LYS A 89 -7.76 -14.79 -13.38
N GLY A 90 -6.75 -15.18 -12.60
CA GLY A 90 -6.11 -16.50 -12.68
C GLY A 90 -6.32 -17.39 -11.46
N HIS A 91 -6.87 -16.86 -10.37
CA HIS A 91 -6.97 -17.57 -9.09
C HIS A 91 -8.38 -17.49 -8.51
N ASP A 92 -8.74 -18.52 -7.75
CA ASP A 92 -9.96 -18.56 -6.96
C ASP A 92 -9.64 -18.20 -5.50
N LEU A 93 -10.28 -17.14 -5.02
CA LEU A 93 -10.15 -16.69 -3.63
C LEU A 93 -10.70 -17.72 -2.63
N SER A 94 -11.73 -18.50 -3.01
CA SER A 94 -12.26 -19.55 -2.14
C SER A 94 -11.18 -20.59 -1.79
N ALA A 95 -10.38 -20.97 -2.78
CA ALA A 95 -9.28 -21.91 -2.59
C ALA A 95 -8.20 -21.40 -1.60
N VAL A 96 -8.03 -20.08 -1.48
CA VAL A 96 -7.13 -19.49 -0.47
C VAL A 96 -7.76 -19.58 0.92
N TYR A 97 -9.05 -19.26 1.06
CA TYR A 97 -9.77 -19.36 2.32
C TYR A 97 -9.82 -20.80 2.86
N ASP A 98 -9.92 -21.77 1.96
CA ASP A 98 -9.90 -23.20 2.31
C ASP A 98 -8.54 -23.63 2.89
N GLN A 99 -7.45 -22.95 2.52
CA GLN A 99 -6.11 -23.25 3.03
C GLN A 99 -5.73 -22.45 4.27
N ASP A 100 -6.01 -21.14 4.29
CA ASP A 100 -5.73 -20.30 5.46
C ASP A 100 -6.62 -19.05 5.49
N LEU A 101 -7.29 -18.85 6.64
CA LEU A 101 -8.18 -17.71 6.86
C LEU A 101 -7.46 -16.35 6.75
N PHE A 102 -6.24 -16.21 7.26
CA PHE A 102 -5.52 -14.94 7.24
C PHE A 102 -5.06 -14.59 5.82
N ALA A 103 -4.62 -15.58 5.06
CA ALA A 103 -4.32 -15.43 3.64
C ALA A 103 -5.57 -15.05 2.84
N GLY A 104 -6.71 -15.72 3.07
CA GLY A 104 -7.97 -15.39 2.43
C GLY A 104 -8.40 -13.94 2.69
N ILE A 105 -8.33 -13.49 3.96
CA ILE A 105 -8.62 -12.10 4.33
C ILE A 105 -7.64 -11.15 3.64
N PHE A 106 -6.33 -11.47 3.65
CA PHE A 106 -5.31 -10.66 3.00
C PHE A 106 -5.63 -10.43 1.52
N TYR A 107 -5.82 -11.50 0.74
CA TYR A 107 -6.18 -11.44 -0.68
C TYR A 107 -7.53 -10.77 -0.93
N SER A 108 -8.43 -10.74 0.05
CA SER A 108 -9.71 -10.03 -0.08
C SER A 108 -9.56 -8.51 -0.02
N ILE A 109 -8.62 -8.01 0.79
CA ILE A 109 -8.60 -6.59 1.16
C ILE A 109 -7.37 -5.82 0.72
N TYR A 110 -6.22 -6.46 0.45
CA TYR A 110 -4.97 -5.71 0.24
C TYR A 110 -5.06 -4.76 -0.95
N GLY A 111 -5.59 -5.21 -2.10
CA GLY A 111 -5.70 -4.36 -3.28
C GLY A 111 -6.77 -3.27 -3.15
N ALA A 112 -7.87 -3.55 -2.44
CA ALA A 112 -8.86 -2.52 -2.11
C ALA A 112 -8.27 -1.44 -1.19
N ASN A 113 -7.50 -1.86 -0.18
CA ASN A 113 -6.73 -0.97 0.68
C ASN A 113 -5.74 -0.11 -0.13
N ASP A 114 -4.99 -0.74 -1.03
CA ASP A 114 -4.02 -0.03 -1.86
C ASP A 114 -4.67 0.96 -2.82
N PHE A 115 -5.85 0.63 -3.36
CA PHE A 115 -6.62 1.55 -4.18
C PHE A 115 -7.07 2.80 -3.42
N VAL A 116 -7.54 2.64 -2.18
CA VAL A 116 -7.92 3.78 -1.33
C VAL A 116 -6.71 4.68 -1.06
N PHE A 117 -5.55 4.11 -0.72
CA PHE A 117 -4.34 4.91 -0.50
C PHE A 117 -3.76 5.51 -1.78
N MET A 118 -3.93 4.86 -2.92
CA MET A 118 -3.61 5.43 -4.24
C MET A 118 -4.38 6.74 -4.47
N ILE A 119 -5.71 6.73 -4.22
CA ILE A 119 -6.55 7.93 -4.35
C ILE A 119 -6.08 9.01 -3.37
N PHE A 120 -5.78 8.63 -2.13
CA PHE A 120 -5.25 9.55 -1.13
C PHE A 120 -3.94 10.21 -1.60
N PHE A 121 -2.96 9.43 -2.06
CA PHE A 121 -1.68 9.97 -2.55
C PHE A 121 -1.86 10.82 -3.81
N LEU A 122 -2.77 10.44 -4.70
CA LEU A 122 -3.09 11.23 -5.90
C LEU A 122 -3.69 12.58 -5.51
N TRP A 123 -4.58 12.60 -4.53
CA TRP A 123 -5.11 13.85 -3.99
C TRP A 123 -4.00 14.74 -3.39
N VAL A 124 -3.06 14.17 -2.64
CA VAL A 124 -1.90 14.91 -2.10
C VAL A 124 -1.03 15.48 -3.23
N PHE A 125 -0.72 14.68 -4.25
CA PHE A 125 0.07 15.09 -5.43
C PHE A 125 -0.58 16.28 -6.15
N LEU A 126 -1.88 16.20 -6.43
CA LEU A 126 -2.62 17.25 -7.13
C LEU A 126 -2.79 18.50 -6.26
N ALA A 127 -3.08 18.35 -4.97
CA ALA A 127 -3.31 19.47 -4.06
C ALA A 127 -2.06 20.35 -3.87
N GLN A 128 -0.87 19.75 -3.86
CA GLN A 128 0.41 20.47 -3.66
C GLN A 128 0.98 21.07 -4.95
N THR A 129 0.30 20.94 -6.09
CA THR A 129 0.72 21.51 -7.38
C THR A 129 0.49 23.03 -7.46
N LYS A 130 -0.36 23.61 -6.60
CA LYS A 130 -0.76 25.03 -6.66
C LYS A 130 0.27 26.05 -6.13
N VAL A 131 1.53 25.68 -5.87
CA VAL A 131 2.52 26.55 -5.19
C VAL A 131 3.74 26.94 -6.05
N LEU A 132 3.83 26.52 -7.31
CA LEU A 132 4.88 27.05 -8.19
C LEU A 132 4.36 28.27 -8.96
N LYS A 133 4.51 29.47 -8.36
CA LYS A 133 4.61 30.69 -9.18
C LYS A 133 5.96 30.65 -9.91
N PRO A 134 6.01 30.87 -11.23
CA PRO A 134 7.27 31.01 -11.93
C PRO A 134 8.03 32.19 -11.33
N ILE A 135 9.34 32.03 -11.11
CA ILE A 135 10.23 33.18 -10.91
C ILE A 135 10.29 33.86 -12.29
N ALA A 136 9.68 35.04 -12.38
CA ALA A 136 9.79 35.94 -13.53
C ALA A 136 11.20 36.52 -13.61
#